data_AF-A0A1F7XKA5-F1
#
_entry.id   AF-A0A1F7XKA5-F1
#
_cell.length_a   1.000
_cell.length_b   1.000
_cell.length_c   1.000
_cell.angle_alpha   90.00
_cell.angle_beta   90.00
_cell.angle_gamma   90.00
#
_symmetry.space_group_name_H-M   'P 1'
#
loop_
_entity.id
_entity.type
_entity.pdbx_description
1 polymer ?
#
loop_
_entity_poly.entity_id
_entity_poly.type
_entity_poly.pdbx_seq_one_letter_code
_entity_poly.pdbx_strand_id
1 'polypeptide(L)'
;MGIERETTIISSGRNFFPKGAFFYSTKRIAELARNVGYEGVEFLPTWRFVWEMKRYGKLLAPEGMVASGHRDWRFDRVMQAINEGKPSWLYQFKTKGDLLFPPSSLCREALQQFQKVYRVAVSTIHFNDTKNFSPVMLEIINKRESLGYIDLMEWLREDPKNRGVVLDTDKISLWLEDNNLADDKDRIISELIPFTSEIHYRSFLERYPGRQERSGKNLQTILSLGFKGRVVVEFGWPDMENSPFGLFKEDLNVFKKIHKRLIAFVRNF
;
A
#
# COMPACT_ATOMS: atom_id res chain seq x y z
N MET A 1 26.59 -8.20 18.91
CA MET A 1 25.51 -7.30 19.32
C MET A 1 24.75 -6.94 18.06
N GLY A 2 23.58 -7.55 17.84
CA GLY A 2 22.74 -7.22 16.68
C GLY A 2 22.08 -5.87 16.94
N ILE A 3 22.18 -4.94 16.01
CA ILE A 3 21.37 -3.72 16.03
C ILE A 3 19.92 -4.21 15.89
N GLU A 4 19.13 -4.09 16.95
CA GLU A 4 17.68 -4.30 16.87
C GLU A 4 17.15 -3.38 15.77
N ARG A 5 16.60 -3.96 14.69
CA ARG A 5 16.00 -3.16 13.63
C ARG A 5 14.69 -2.59 14.19
N GLU A 6 14.62 -1.27 14.30
CA GLU A 6 13.37 -0.58 14.59
C GLU A 6 12.41 -0.68 13.40
N THR A 7 11.10 -0.66 13.69
CA THR A 7 10.04 -0.56 12.69
C THR A 7 10.17 0.75 11.91
N THR A 8 10.26 0.67 10.58
CA THR A 8 10.29 1.83 9.70
C THR A 8 8.87 2.24 9.33
N ILE A 9 8.52 3.52 9.50
CA ILE A 9 7.16 4.01 9.22
C ILE A 9 7.17 4.86 7.96
N ILE A 10 6.45 4.40 6.93
CA ILE A 10 6.35 5.09 5.64
C ILE A 10 4.92 5.51 5.34
N SER A 11 4.75 6.58 4.57
CA SER A 11 3.42 7.01 4.12
C SER A 11 3.05 6.30 2.84
N SER A 12 1.81 5.83 2.70
CA SER A 12 1.32 5.51 1.36
C SER A 12 1.23 6.78 0.51
N GLY A 13 1.64 6.66 -0.74
CA GLY A 13 1.44 7.68 -1.77
C GLY A 13 -0.04 7.97 -1.99
N ARG A 14 -0.92 7.02 -1.66
CA ARG A 14 -2.38 7.19 -1.66
C ARG A 14 -2.85 8.33 -0.77
N ASN A 15 -2.15 8.62 0.32
CA ASN A 15 -2.52 9.66 1.29
C ASN A 15 -2.51 11.06 0.67
N PHE A 16 -1.82 11.23 -0.46
CA PHE A 16 -1.68 12.50 -1.16
C PHE A 16 -2.62 12.62 -2.37
N PHE A 17 -3.63 11.73 -2.49
CA PHE A 17 -4.66 11.80 -3.53
C PHE A 17 -5.89 12.59 -3.04
N PRO A 18 -6.10 13.79 -3.59
CA PRO A 18 -7.35 14.01 -4.34
C PRO A 18 -7.17 14.78 -5.65
N LYS A 19 -7.92 14.41 -6.70
CA LYS A 19 -7.97 15.05 -8.05
C LYS A 19 -6.62 15.36 -8.74
N GLY A 20 -5.52 14.90 -8.16
CA GLY A 20 -4.18 15.40 -8.44
C GLY A 20 -3.09 14.34 -8.47
N ALA A 21 -3.44 13.10 -8.84
CA ALA A 21 -2.45 12.11 -9.25
C ALA A 21 -1.49 12.62 -10.37
N PHE A 22 -1.87 13.73 -11.02
CA PHE A 22 -1.03 14.52 -11.92
C PHE A 22 -0.21 15.64 -11.25
N PHE A 23 -0.70 16.29 -10.18
CA PHE A 23 -0.19 17.59 -9.73
C PHE A 23 1.02 17.52 -8.81
N TYR A 24 1.15 16.49 -7.96
CA TYR A 24 2.30 16.38 -7.07
C TYR A 24 3.41 15.52 -7.64
N SER A 25 4.58 16.13 -7.84
CA SER A 25 5.82 15.40 -8.12
C SER A 25 6.15 14.43 -6.98
N THR A 26 6.88 13.36 -7.29
CA THR A 26 7.33 12.42 -6.24
C THR A 26 8.22 13.13 -5.21
N LYS A 27 8.97 14.16 -5.64
CA LYS A 27 9.68 15.10 -4.77
C LYS A 27 8.75 15.74 -3.74
N ARG A 28 7.65 16.33 -4.19
CA ARG A 28 6.70 17.03 -3.30
C ARG A 28 6.02 16.07 -2.33
N ILE A 29 5.63 14.89 -2.80
CA ILE A 29 5.04 13.83 -1.97
C ILE A 29 6.02 13.43 -0.85
N ALA A 30 7.28 13.16 -1.22
CA ALA A 30 8.33 12.78 -0.31
C ALA A 30 8.67 13.89 0.71
N GLU A 31 8.76 15.15 0.27
CA GLU A 31 8.95 16.30 1.16
C GLU A 31 7.79 16.46 2.17
N LEU A 32 6.55 16.28 1.72
CA LEU A 32 5.38 16.34 2.61
C LEU A 32 5.41 15.21 3.64
N ALA A 33 5.69 13.98 3.21
CA ALA A 33 5.83 12.83 4.11
C ALA A 33 6.93 13.06 5.16
N ARG A 34 8.11 13.51 4.73
CA ARG A 34 9.23 13.85 5.62
C ARG A 34 8.85 14.95 6.62
N ASN A 35 8.16 16.00 6.18
CA ASN A 35 7.72 17.11 7.04
C ASN A 35 6.72 16.69 8.12
N VAL A 36 6.02 15.56 7.93
CA VAL A 36 5.11 14.99 8.92
C VAL A 36 5.85 14.09 9.92
N GLY A 37 6.97 13.51 9.51
CA GLY A 37 7.80 12.59 10.31
C GLY A 37 7.92 11.19 9.73
N TYR A 38 7.48 10.95 8.50
CA TYR A 38 7.67 9.66 7.83
C TYR A 38 9.11 9.47 7.34
N GLU A 39 9.57 8.23 7.41
CA GLU A 39 10.91 7.81 6.96
C GLU A 39 10.95 7.51 5.45
N GLY A 40 9.79 7.40 4.83
CA GLY A 40 9.67 6.97 3.45
C GLY A 40 8.29 7.15 2.85
N VAL A 41 8.18 6.74 1.59
CA VAL A 41 6.92 6.72 0.83
C VAL A 41 6.80 5.41 0.07
N GLU A 42 5.63 4.81 0.15
CA GLU A 42 5.20 3.80 -0.81
C GLU A 42 4.58 4.49 -2.03
N PHE A 43 5.20 4.39 -3.19
CA PHE A 43 4.72 5.03 -4.40
C PHE A 43 3.73 4.16 -5.18
N LEU A 44 2.59 4.76 -5.52
CA LEU A 44 1.65 4.23 -6.52
C LEU A 44 2.07 4.69 -7.93
N PRO A 45 1.85 3.87 -8.98
CA PRO A 45 2.22 4.19 -10.36
C PRO A 45 1.23 5.18 -11.00
N THR A 46 1.17 6.39 -10.43
CA THR A 46 0.45 7.53 -11.00
C THR A 46 1.06 8.02 -12.31
N TRP A 47 0.35 8.87 -13.05
CA TRP A 47 0.91 9.50 -14.25
C TRP A 47 2.22 10.22 -13.98
N ARG A 48 2.32 10.92 -12.85
CA ARG A 48 3.56 11.63 -12.51
C ARG A 48 4.70 10.67 -12.19
N PHE A 49 4.44 9.59 -11.46
CA PHE A 49 5.41 8.52 -11.23
C PHE A 49 5.90 7.93 -12.55
N VAL A 50 4.98 7.51 -13.43
CA VAL A 50 5.29 6.90 -14.73
C VAL A 50 6.11 7.86 -15.58
N TRP A 51 5.71 9.14 -15.64
CA TRP A 51 6.43 10.15 -16.40
C TRP A 51 7.85 10.37 -15.88
N GLU A 52 8.06 10.48 -14.55
CA GLU A 52 9.41 10.65 -13.98
C GLU A 52 10.30 9.44 -14.25
N MET A 53 9.78 8.22 -14.07
CA MET A 53 10.51 7.00 -14.39
C MET A 53 10.89 6.93 -15.87
N LYS A 54 9.96 7.22 -16.80
CA LYS A 54 10.25 7.20 -18.23
C LYS A 54 11.18 8.34 -18.68
N ARG A 55 10.99 9.54 -18.15
CA ARG A 55 11.72 10.74 -18.60
C ARG A 55 13.13 10.83 -18.01
N TYR A 56 13.28 10.50 -16.73
CA TYR A 56 14.53 10.69 -15.98
C TYR A 56 15.20 9.38 -15.57
N GLY A 57 14.51 8.25 -15.70
CA GLY A 57 15.00 6.96 -15.25
C GLY A 57 14.98 6.76 -13.74
N LYS A 58 14.49 7.73 -12.97
CA LYS A 58 14.39 7.70 -11.51
C LYS A 58 13.33 8.67 -11.03
N LEU A 59 12.89 8.51 -9.79
CA LEU A 59 12.03 9.47 -9.12
C LEU A 59 12.84 10.71 -8.73
N LEU A 60 12.18 11.86 -8.68
CA LEU A 60 12.76 13.10 -8.17
C LEU A 60 12.69 13.21 -6.64
N ALA A 61 12.19 12.17 -5.95
CA ALA A 61 12.18 12.08 -4.50
C ALA A 61 13.60 12.30 -3.92
N PRO A 62 13.74 13.07 -2.83
CA PRO A 62 15.04 13.35 -2.24
C PRO A 62 15.69 12.08 -1.69
N GLU A 63 17.02 12.03 -1.75
CA GLU A 63 17.82 10.93 -1.22
C GLU A 63 17.59 10.70 0.28
N GLY A 64 17.84 9.47 0.74
CA GLY A 64 17.73 9.07 2.14
C GLY A 64 16.32 8.71 2.61
N MET A 65 15.31 8.68 1.73
CA MET A 65 13.98 8.15 2.07
C MET A 65 13.84 6.69 1.66
N VAL A 66 13.13 5.92 2.50
CA VAL A 66 12.71 4.57 2.14
C VAL A 66 11.68 4.65 1.03
N ALA A 67 11.86 3.87 -0.02
CA ALA A 67 10.93 3.79 -1.14
C ALA A 67 10.33 2.38 -1.21
N SER A 68 9.00 2.28 -1.25
CA SER A 68 8.26 1.07 -1.60
C SER A 68 7.47 1.33 -2.88
N GLY A 69 7.09 0.29 -3.61
CA GLY A 69 6.30 0.39 -4.83
C GLY A 69 5.12 -0.56 -4.76
N HIS A 70 3.93 -0.08 -5.13
CA HIS A 70 2.70 -0.85 -5.00
C HIS A 70 1.86 -0.84 -6.27
N ARG A 71 1.44 -2.02 -6.71
CA ARG A 71 0.50 -2.18 -7.81
C ARG A 71 -0.93 -2.11 -7.28
N ASP A 72 -1.54 -0.93 -7.42
CA ASP A 72 -2.92 -0.67 -6.99
C ASP A 72 -3.93 -1.54 -7.77
N TRP A 73 -4.84 -2.18 -7.06
CA TRP A 73 -5.92 -3.04 -7.58
C TRP A 73 -6.98 -2.29 -8.39
N ARG A 74 -7.07 -0.96 -8.25
CA ARG A 74 -8.10 -0.16 -8.94
C ARG A 74 -7.85 -0.07 -10.45
N PHE A 75 -6.63 -0.33 -10.89
CA PHE A 75 -6.30 -0.53 -12.30
C PHE A 75 -6.98 -1.78 -12.87
N ASP A 76 -7.06 -2.84 -12.06
CA ASP A 76 -7.58 -4.13 -12.47
C ASP A 76 -9.11 -4.11 -12.62
N ARG A 77 -9.83 -3.21 -11.91
CA ARG A 77 -11.26 -2.98 -12.16
C ARG A 77 -11.55 -2.31 -13.50
N VAL A 78 -10.68 -1.44 -14.00
CA VAL A 78 -10.82 -0.85 -15.35
C VAL A 78 -10.59 -1.93 -16.41
N MET A 79 -9.58 -2.79 -16.21
CA MET A 79 -9.30 -3.91 -17.12
C MET A 79 -10.38 -5.00 -17.07
N GLN A 80 -10.90 -5.31 -15.88
CA GLN A 80 -12.02 -6.24 -15.70
C GLN A 80 -13.27 -5.71 -16.39
N ALA A 81 -13.56 -4.41 -16.33
CA ALA A 81 -14.67 -3.81 -17.07
C ALA A 81 -14.54 -4.00 -18.59
N ILE A 82 -13.34 -3.78 -19.14
CA ILE A 82 -13.02 -4.00 -20.57
C ILE A 82 -13.25 -5.47 -20.95
N ASN A 83 -12.85 -6.41 -20.09
CA ASN A 83 -12.99 -7.85 -20.34
C ASN A 83 -14.43 -8.37 -20.12
N GLU A 84 -15.24 -7.71 -19.28
CA GLU A 84 -16.65 -8.05 -19.02
C GLU A 84 -17.62 -7.44 -20.06
N GLY A 85 -17.12 -6.83 -21.14
CA GLY A 85 -17.96 -6.17 -22.15
C GLY A 85 -18.71 -4.95 -21.62
N LYS A 86 -18.34 -4.44 -20.44
CA LYS A 86 -18.87 -3.20 -19.90
C LYS A 86 -18.05 -2.05 -20.48
N PRO A 87 -18.68 -0.94 -20.88
CA PRO A 87 -17.91 0.19 -21.37
C PRO A 87 -16.98 0.69 -20.27
N SER A 88 -15.69 0.82 -20.56
CA SER A 88 -14.68 1.28 -19.58
C SER A 88 -15.06 2.63 -18.95
N TRP A 89 -15.81 3.46 -19.68
CA TRP A 89 -16.37 4.71 -19.22
C TRP A 89 -17.45 4.58 -18.15
N LEU A 90 -18.18 3.47 -18.06
CA LEU A 90 -19.23 3.26 -17.06
C LEU A 90 -18.68 3.35 -15.61
N TYR A 91 -17.42 2.95 -15.42
CA TYR A 91 -16.69 3.09 -14.16
C TYR A 91 -15.93 4.41 -14.05
N GLN A 92 -15.71 5.11 -15.17
CA GLN A 92 -15.19 6.49 -15.20
C GLN A 92 -16.27 7.50 -14.75
N PHE A 93 -17.54 7.31 -15.12
CA PHE A 93 -18.64 8.24 -14.80
C PHE A 93 -19.25 8.09 -13.40
N LYS A 94 -19.14 6.91 -12.76
CA LYS A 94 -19.56 6.75 -11.35
C LYS A 94 -18.64 7.46 -10.36
N THR A 95 -17.41 7.79 -10.77
CA THR A 95 -16.49 8.62 -10.00
C THR A 95 -16.43 10.01 -10.64
N LYS A 96 -17.29 10.94 -10.21
CA LYS A 96 -17.39 12.35 -10.65
C LYS A 96 -16.12 13.21 -10.41
N GLY A 97 -14.93 12.62 -10.41
CA GLY A 97 -13.65 13.31 -10.30
C GLY A 97 -12.57 12.47 -10.95
N ASP A 98 -12.19 12.84 -12.16
CA ASP A 98 -11.18 12.19 -12.97
C ASP A 98 -9.93 11.80 -12.18
N LEU A 99 -9.71 10.49 -12.07
CA LEU A 99 -8.42 9.90 -11.79
C LEU A 99 -8.23 8.80 -12.82
N LEU A 100 -7.95 9.20 -14.06
CA LEU A 100 -7.46 8.26 -15.06
C LEU A 100 -6.11 7.78 -14.57
N PHE A 101 -6.05 6.52 -14.17
CA PHE A 101 -4.81 5.82 -13.90
C PHE A 101 -4.07 5.55 -15.24
N PRO A 102 -2.72 5.55 -15.28
CA PRO A 102 -2.03 5.21 -16.51
C PRO A 102 -2.34 3.78 -16.99
N PRO A 103 -2.22 3.48 -18.30
CA PRO A 103 -2.32 2.11 -18.80
C PRO A 103 -1.44 1.12 -18.03
N SER A 104 -1.96 -0.09 -17.79
CA SER A 104 -1.27 -1.14 -17.01
C SER A 104 0.12 -1.48 -17.55
N SER A 105 0.29 -1.50 -18.88
CA SER A 105 1.61 -1.72 -19.51
C SER A 105 2.63 -0.65 -19.10
N LEU A 106 2.23 0.63 -19.09
CA LEU A 106 3.07 1.74 -18.68
C LEU A 106 3.39 1.70 -17.18
N CYS A 107 2.41 1.36 -16.34
CA CYS A 107 2.62 1.17 -14.91
C CYS A 107 3.61 0.05 -14.63
N ARG A 108 3.43 -1.10 -15.29
CA ARG A 108 4.33 -2.25 -15.17
C ARG A 108 5.76 -1.89 -15.57
N GLU A 109 5.95 -1.26 -16.73
CA GLU A 109 7.28 -0.81 -17.20
C GLU A 109 7.94 0.13 -16.19
N ALA A 110 7.20 1.14 -15.71
CA ALA A 110 7.72 2.11 -14.75
C ALA A 110 8.06 1.46 -13.40
N LEU A 111 7.22 0.55 -12.90
CA LEU A 111 7.48 -0.21 -11.68
C LEU A 111 8.70 -1.13 -11.84
N GLN A 112 8.82 -1.87 -12.94
CA GLN A 112 10.01 -2.70 -13.21
C GLN A 112 11.29 -1.86 -13.27
N GLN A 113 11.24 -0.67 -13.86
CA GLN A 113 12.37 0.25 -13.85
C GLN A 113 12.67 0.75 -12.43
N PHE A 114 11.65 1.07 -11.65
CA PHE A 114 11.78 1.47 -10.26
C PHE A 114 12.46 0.37 -9.42
N GLN A 115 12.06 -0.90 -9.60
CA GLN A 115 12.72 -2.02 -8.92
C GLN A 115 14.20 -2.14 -9.24
N LYS A 116 14.57 -1.94 -10.51
CA LYS A 116 15.98 -2.00 -10.94
C LYS A 116 16.80 -0.87 -10.31
N VAL A 117 16.25 0.34 -10.26
CA VAL A 117 16.93 1.54 -9.78
C VAL A 117 17.07 1.55 -8.26
N TYR A 118 16.00 1.19 -7.54
CA TYR A 118 15.94 1.28 -6.08
C TYR A 118 16.22 -0.05 -5.38
N ARG A 119 16.30 -1.16 -6.11
CA ARG A 119 16.54 -2.52 -5.59
C ARG A 119 15.53 -2.96 -4.51
N VAL A 120 14.27 -2.58 -4.71
CA VAL A 120 13.17 -2.87 -3.79
C VAL A 120 12.14 -3.81 -4.42
N ALA A 121 11.44 -4.56 -3.56
CA ALA A 121 10.31 -5.38 -3.99
C ALA A 121 9.12 -4.49 -4.34
N VAL A 122 8.31 -4.93 -5.29
CA VAL A 122 7.00 -4.35 -5.60
C VAL A 122 5.93 -5.20 -4.91
N SER A 123 5.03 -4.54 -4.20
CA SER A 123 3.82 -5.16 -3.67
C SER A 123 2.78 -5.31 -4.78
N THR A 124 2.19 -6.50 -4.90
CA THR A 124 1.08 -6.78 -5.80
C THR A 124 -0.09 -7.39 -5.06
N ILE A 125 -1.30 -7.03 -5.46
CA ILE A 125 -2.52 -7.63 -4.93
C ILE A 125 -2.88 -8.94 -5.62
N HIS A 126 -2.84 -8.96 -6.95
CA HIS A 126 -3.19 -10.15 -7.71
C HIS A 126 -2.03 -11.12 -7.80
N PHE A 127 -2.25 -12.37 -7.40
CA PHE A 127 -1.22 -13.41 -7.46
C PHE A 127 -0.61 -13.55 -8.87
N ASN A 128 -1.44 -13.49 -9.91
CA ASN A 128 -1.01 -13.61 -11.31
C ASN A 128 -0.03 -12.51 -11.75
N ASP A 129 0.04 -11.40 -11.02
CA ASP A 129 0.94 -10.31 -11.33
C ASP A 129 2.33 -10.48 -10.75
N THR A 130 2.51 -11.39 -9.80
CA THR A 130 3.79 -11.66 -9.16
C THR A 130 4.87 -12.07 -10.18
N LYS A 131 4.48 -12.73 -11.27
CA LYS A 131 5.37 -13.12 -12.38
C LYS A 131 6.00 -11.93 -13.12
N ASN A 132 5.45 -10.72 -12.99
CA ASN A 132 5.95 -9.54 -13.69
C ASN A 132 7.07 -8.81 -12.94
N PHE A 133 7.31 -9.17 -11.67
CA PHE A 133 8.19 -8.43 -10.77
C PHE A 133 9.18 -9.36 -10.08
N SER A 134 10.40 -8.87 -9.87
CA SER A 134 11.44 -9.56 -9.13
C SER A 134 12.43 -8.52 -8.61
N PRO A 135 12.59 -8.36 -7.28
CA PRO A 135 11.89 -9.08 -6.20
C PRO A 135 10.38 -8.75 -6.07
N VAL A 136 9.55 -9.55 -5.40
CA VAL A 136 8.09 -9.28 -5.29
C VAL A 136 7.52 -9.56 -3.90
N MET A 137 6.47 -8.83 -3.51
CA MET A 137 5.66 -9.09 -2.31
C MET A 137 4.20 -9.27 -2.73
N LEU A 138 3.48 -10.16 -2.05
CA LEU A 138 2.04 -10.37 -2.27
C LEU A 138 1.24 -9.75 -1.12
N GLU A 139 0.35 -8.80 -1.42
CA GLU A 139 -0.61 -8.29 -0.45
C GLU A 139 -1.77 -9.26 -0.28
N ILE A 140 -2.03 -9.62 0.98
CA ILE A 140 -3.11 -10.50 1.35
C ILE A 140 -4.39 -9.67 1.53
N ILE A 141 -5.37 -9.86 0.65
CA ILE A 141 -6.64 -9.14 0.73
C ILE A 141 -7.89 -10.03 0.81
N ASN A 142 -8.00 -11.06 -0.04
CA ASN A 142 -9.07 -12.05 -0.07
C ASN A 142 -8.63 -13.26 -0.90
N LYS A 143 -9.33 -14.38 -0.78
CA LYS A 143 -8.91 -15.63 -1.48
C LYS A 143 -9.03 -15.56 -3.00
N ARG A 144 -9.84 -14.65 -3.56
CA ARG A 144 -10.06 -14.54 -5.01
C ARG A 144 -8.92 -13.82 -5.72
N GLU A 145 -8.36 -12.79 -5.08
CA GLU A 145 -7.33 -11.94 -5.65
C GLU A 145 -5.93 -12.39 -5.21
N SER A 146 -5.81 -12.91 -3.98
CA SER A 146 -4.58 -13.47 -3.42
C SER A 146 -4.57 -15.01 -3.51
N LEU A 147 -3.81 -15.67 -2.64
CA LEU A 147 -3.77 -17.13 -2.50
C LEU A 147 -4.56 -17.59 -1.27
N GLY A 148 -5.00 -18.86 -1.25
CA GLY A 148 -5.43 -19.50 -0.01
C GLY A 148 -4.24 -19.73 0.93
N TYR A 149 -4.49 -20.03 2.21
CA TYR A 149 -3.41 -20.18 3.20
C TYR A 149 -2.38 -21.26 2.82
N ILE A 150 -2.81 -22.44 2.37
CA ILE A 150 -1.88 -23.54 2.00
C ILE A 150 -0.99 -23.11 0.82
N ASP A 151 -1.59 -22.66 -0.27
CA ASP A 151 -0.87 -22.22 -1.49
C ASP A 151 0.05 -21.03 -1.19
N LEU A 152 -0.36 -20.13 -0.28
CA LEU A 152 0.46 -18.99 0.14
C LEU A 152 1.74 -19.46 0.84
N MET A 153 1.62 -20.41 1.77
CA MET A 153 2.78 -20.92 2.51
C MET A 153 3.72 -21.72 1.62
N GLU A 154 3.20 -22.42 0.62
CA GLU A 154 4.00 -23.08 -0.43
C GLU A 154 4.74 -22.02 -1.26
N TRP A 155 4.02 -21.05 -1.83
CA TRP A 155 4.61 -19.97 -2.62
C TRP A 155 5.71 -19.21 -1.85
N LEU A 156 5.50 -18.92 -0.58
CA LEU A 156 6.48 -18.23 0.27
C LEU A 156 7.78 -19.01 0.48
N ARG A 157 7.76 -20.34 0.39
CA ARG A 157 8.91 -21.21 0.65
C ARG A 157 9.67 -21.57 -0.63
N GLU A 158 9.01 -21.56 -1.79
CA GLU A 158 9.55 -22.10 -3.03
C GLU A 158 10.52 -21.17 -3.79
N ASP A 159 10.25 -19.86 -3.85
CA ASP A 159 10.98 -18.96 -4.74
C ASP A 159 11.75 -17.85 -3.99
N PRO A 160 13.09 -17.79 -4.11
CA PRO A 160 13.92 -16.74 -3.50
C PRO A 160 13.58 -15.30 -3.94
N LYS A 161 12.89 -15.11 -5.08
CA LYS A 161 12.43 -13.79 -5.53
C LYS A 161 11.27 -13.26 -4.68
N ASN A 162 10.56 -14.16 -3.98
CA ASN A 162 9.45 -13.82 -3.11
C ASN A 162 10.04 -13.22 -1.83
N ARG A 163 9.81 -11.93 -1.64
CA ARG A 163 10.27 -11.20 -0.46
C ARG A 163 9.22 -11.18 0.64
N GLY A 164 8.21 -12.03 0.54
CA GLY A 164 7.22 -12.19 1.57
C GLY A 164 5.84 -11.62 1.23
N VAL A 165 5.07 -11.39 2.28
CA VAL A 165 3.71 -10.86 2.22
C VAL A 165 3.61 -9.44 2.74
N VAL A 166 2.57 -8.77 2.26
CA VAL A 166 2.06 -7.54 2.84
C VAL A 166 0.76 -7.85 3.58
N LEU A 167 0.69 -7.50 4.86
CA LEU A 167 -0.51 -7.66 5.68
C LEU A 167 -1.28 -6.34 5.76
N ASP A 168 -2.44 -6.24 5.09
CA ASP A 168 -3.36 -5.11 5.27
C ASP A 168 -4.22 -5.34 6.52
N THR A 169 -4.17 -4.41 7.46
CA THR A 169 -4.80 -4.52 8.78
C THR A 169 -6.32 -4.48 8.75
N ASP A 170 -6.94 -3.96 7.69
CA ASP A 170 -8.39 -4.06 7.48
C ASP A 170 -8.78 -5.35 6.74
N LYS A 171 -7.91 -5.88 5.87
CA LYS A 171 -8.25 -7.01 4.99
C LYS A 171 -7.89 -8.38 5.53
N ILE A 172 -6.90 -8.48 6.43
CA ILE A 172 -6.45 -9.78 6.93
C ILE A 172 -7.58 -10.60 7.57
N SER A 173 -8.52 -9.94 8.27
CA SER A 173 -9.69 -10.62 8.85
C SER A 173 -10.58 -11.25 7.78
N LEU A 174 -10.83 -10.56 6.67
CA LEU A 174 -11.64 -11.07 5.56
C LEU A 174 -10.95 -12.26 4.88
N TRP A 175 -9.63 -12.17 4.69
CA TRP A 175 -8.88 -13.28 4.13
C TRP A 175 -8.88 -14.52 5.04
N LEU A 176 -8.81 -14.35 6.36
CA LEU A 176 -8.93 -15.45 7.31
C LEU A 176 -10.32 -16.11 7.24
N GLU A 177 -11.39 -15.30 7.17
CA GLU A 177 -12.77 -15.79 7.00
C GLU A 177 -12.92 -16.59 5.69
N ASP A 178 -12.44 -16.06 4.56
CA ASP A 178 -12.47 -16.74 3.25
C ASP A 178 -11.74 -18.10 3.24
N ASN A 179 -10.82 -18.30 4.18
CA ASN A 179 -10.05 -19.53 4.35
C ASN A 179 -10.57 -20.43 5.48
N ASN A 180 -11.68 -20.07 6.14
CA ASN A 180 -12.19 -20.76 7.34
C ASN A 180 -11.16 -20.82 8.50
N LEU A 181 -10.40 -19.73 8.69
CA LEU A 181 -9.31 -19.62 9.69
C LEU A 181 -9.56 -18.50 10.72
N ALA A 182 -10.79 -17.98 10.82
CA ALA A 182 -11.11 -16.86 11.70
C ALA A 182 -10.81 -17.17 13.18
N ASP A 183 -11.09 -18.39 13.63
CA ASP A 183 -10.86 -18.84 15.02
C ASP A 183 -9.37 -19.02 15.35
N ASP A 184 -8.53 -19.22 14.33
CA ASP A 184 -7.08 -19.43 14.45
C ASP A 184 -6.26 -18.17 14.19
N LYS A 185 -6.90 -16.99 14.15
CA LYS A 185 -6.30 -15.72 13.71
C LYS A 185 -4.89 -15.49 14.27
N ASP A 186 -4.71 -15.55 15.59
CA ASP A 186 -3.42 -15.18 16.21
C ASP A 186 -2.31 -16.16 15.86
N ARG A 187 -2.63 -17.46 15.77
CA ARG A 187 -1.71 -18.50 15.32
C ARG A 187 -1.29 -18.25 13.87
N ILE A 188 -2.25 -18.03 12.97
CA ILE A 188 -1.97 -17.80 11.55
C ILE A 188 -1.16 -16.51 11.34
N ILE A 189 -1.49 -15.42 12.03
CA ILE A 189 -0.70 -14.19 11.96
C ILE A 189 0.73 -14.45 12.45
N SER A 190 0.90 -15.16 13.57
CA SER A 190 2.23 -15.51 14.09
C SER A 190 3.06 -16.31 13.10
N GLU A 191 2.45 -17.24 12.35
CA GLU A 191 3.13 -18.02 11.31
C GLU A 191 3.52 -17.19 10.08
N LEU A 192 2.77 -16.12 9.79
CA LEU A 192 3.05 -15.20 8.69
C LEU A 192 4.11 -14.14 9.03
N ILE A 193 4.31 -13.80 10.32
CA ILE A 193 5.29 -12.77 10.74
C ILE A 193 6.69 -12.98 10.12
N PRO A 194 7.30 -14.19 10.14
CA PRO A 194 8.62 -14.42 9.55
C PRO A 194 8.68 -14.11 8.05
N PHE A 195 7.54 -14.17 7.36
CA PHE A 195 7.42 -13.88 5.94
C PHE A 195 6.86 -12.49 5.66
N THR A 196 6.50 -11.71 6.68
CA THR A 196 5.89 -10.39 6.47
C THR A 196 6.99 -9.36 6.24
N SER A 197 6.97 -8.72 5.07
CA SER A 197 7.90 -7.62 4.75
C SER A 197 7.33 -6.26 5.11
N GLU A 198 6.01 -6.12 5.02
CA GLU A 198 5.33 -4.85 5.11
C GLU A 198 3.93 -5.02 5.73
N ILE A 199 3.51 -4.04 6.54
CA ILE A 199 2.15 -3.95 7.05
C ILE A 199 1.51 -2.72 6.43
N HIS A 200 0.32 -2.88 5.87
CA HIS A 200 -0.50 -1.77 5.43
C HIS A 200 -1.49 -1.43 6.54
N TYR A 201 -1.12 -0.45 7.36
CA TYR A 201 -1.96 0.03 8.44
C TYR A 201 -3.03 0.98 7.90
N ARG A 202 -4.25 0.47 7.80
CA ARG A 202 -5.44 1.24 7.40
C ARG A 202 -5.97 2.07 8.55
N SER A 203 -5.89 3.39 8.42
CA SER A 203 -6.62 4.32 9.30
C SER A 203 -7.87 4.85 8.60
N PHE A 204 -8.94 4.94 9.37
CA PHE A 204 -10.26 5.44 8.99
C PHE A 204 -10.60 6.71 9.78
N LEU A 205 -11.54 7.48 9.24
CA LEU A 205 -12.16 8.59 9.96
C LEU A 205 -13.01 8.09 11.13
N GLU A 206 -13.27 8.97 12.11
CA GLU A 206 -14.10 8.72 13.30
C GLU A 206 -15.50 8.18 12.96
N ARG A 207 -16.00 8.43 11.74
CA ARG A 207 -17.29 7.92 11.25
C ARG A 207 -17.32 6.41 10.97
N TYR A 208 -16.18 5.72 10.92
CA TYR A 208 -16.09 4.27 10.81
C TYR A 208 -15.37 3.66 12.04
N PRO A 209 -15.88 3.88 13.25
CA PRO A 209 -15.15 3.58 14.48
C PRO A 209 -14.85 2.08 14.63
N GLY A 210 -15.78 1.19 14.26
CA GLY A 210 -15.57 -0.26 14.33
C GLY A 210 -14.47 -0.78 13.38
N ARG A 211 -14.32 -0.18 12.20
CA ARG A 211 -13.23 -0.52 11.27
C ARG A 211 -11.88 0.02 11.76
N GLN A 212 -11.88 1.24 12.29
CA GLN A 212 -10.69 1.83 12.91
C GLN A 212 -10.20 0.99 14.08
N GLU A 213 -11.11 0.59 14.97
CA GLU A 213 -10.78 -0.23 16.13
C GLU A 213 -10.25 -1.60 15.71
N ARG A 214 -10.91 -2.29 14.79
CA ARG A 214 -10.45 -3.60 14.28
C ARG A 214 -9.08 -3.51 13.62
N SER A 215 -8.87 -2.52 12.74
CA SER A 215 -7.59 -2.29 12.08
C SER A 215 -6.48 -1.98 13.09
N GLY A 216 -6.76 -1.15 14.08
CA GLY A 216 -5.85 -0.86 15.18
C GLY A 216 -5.50 -2.09 16.01
N LYS A 217 -6.50 -2.91 16.39
CA LYS A 217 -6.28 -4.18 17.11
C LYS A 217 -5.42 -5.14 16.30
N ASN A 218 -5.68 -5.29 15.00
CA ASN A 218 -4.87 -6.13 14.12
C ASN A 218 -3.41 -5.65 14.07
N LEU A 219 -3.18 -4.33 13.96
CA LEU A 219 -1.82 -3.78 14.01
C LEU A 219 -1.14 -4.10 15.34
N GLN A 220 -1.83 -3.89 16.46
CA GLN A 220 -1.30 -4.16 17.80
C GLN A 220 -0.91 -5.63 17.97
N THR A 221 -1.76 -6.57 17.53
CA THR A 221 -1.44 -8.00 17.52
C THR A 221 -0.16 -8.27 16.73
N ILE A 222 -0.06 -7.75 15.50
CA ILE A 222 1.10 -7.98 14.63
C ILE A 222 2.40 -7.41 15.25
N LEU A 223 2.35 -6.20 15.81
CA LEU A 223 3.52 -5.58 16.46
C LEU A 223 3.92 -6.33 17.74
N SER A 224 2.94 -6.76 18.54
CA SER A 224 3.18 -7.53 19.76
C SER A 224 3.78 -8.92 19.50
N LEU A 225 3.53 -9.50 18.32
CA LEU A 225 4.16 -10.73 17.85
C LEU A 225 5.59 -10.52 17.33
N GLY A 226 6.15 -9.31 17.48
CA GLY A 226 7.57 -9.04 17.23
C GLY A 226 7.89 -8.63 15.79
N PHE A 227 6.91 -8.18 15.00
CA PHE A 227 7.20 -7.64 13.67
C PHE A 227 8.14 -6.42 13.75
N LYS A 228 9.21 -6.42 12.93
CA LYS A 228 10.24 -5.36 12.84
C LYS A 228 10.53 -4.92 11.40
N GLY A 229 9.51 -4.86 10.56
CA GLY A 229 9.62 -4.46 9.15
C GLY A 229 9.10 -3.04 8.88
N ARG A 230 8.51 -2.84 7.69
CA ARG A 230 7.92 -1.55 7.31
C ARG A 230 6.44 -1.49 7.65
N VAL A 231 5.98 -0.36 8.20
CA VAL A 231 4.56 -0.04 8.35
C VAL A 231 4.21 1.10 7.41
N VAL A 232 3.40 0.78 6.39
CA VAL A 232 2.79 1.76 5.50
C VAL A 232 1.52 2.28 6.15
N VAL A 233 1.49 3.56 6.47
CA VAL A 233 0.27 4.20 6.94
C VAL A 233 -0.59 4.55 5.74
N GLU A 234 -1.77 3.94 5.66
CA GLU A 234 -2.76 4.13 4.61
C GLU A 234 -4.00 4.84 5.16
N PHE A 235 -4.32 6.00 4.61
CA PHE A 235 -5.58 6.71 4.86
C PHE A 235 -6.52 6.48 3.67
N GLY A 236 -7.67 5.85 3.91
CA GLY A 236 -8.56 5.35 2.86
C GLY A 236 -9.24 6.43 2.02
N TRP A 237 -9.29 6.19 0.70
CA TRP A 237 -10.28 6.74 -0.23
C TRP A 237 -11.20 5.57 -0.67
N PRO A 238 -12.54 5.64 -0.67
CA PRO A 238 -13.41 6.81 -0.54
C PRO A 238 -13.98 6.99 0.87
N ASP A 239 -13.19 6.77 1.92
CA ASP A 239 -13.66 7.01 3.29
C ASP A 239 -13.80 8.52 3.60
N MET A 240 -13.70 9.38 2.57
CA MET A 240 -13.79 10.83 2.58
C MET A 240 -14.78 11.22 1.47
N GLU A 241 -16.05 11.46 1.83
CA GLU A 241 -17.12 11.85 0.89
C GLU A 241 -16.82 13.20 0.21
N ASN A 242 -16.02 14.04 0.89
CA ASN A 242 -15.38 15.20 0.32
C ASN A 242 -13.90 14.87 0.06
N SER A 243 -13.40 15.20 -1.14
CA SER A 243 -11.98 15.07 -1.48
C SER A 243 -11.13 15.59 -0.33
N PRO A 244 -10.25 14.77 0.25
CA PRO A 244 -9.58 15.17 1.46
C PRO A 244 -8.25 15.76 1.05
N PHE A 245 -8.09 17.05 1.34
CA PHE A 245 -6.88 17.81 1.05
C PHE A 245 -6.80 18.25 -0.42
N GLY A 246 -7.81 19.01 -0.81
CA GLY A 246 -7.75 19.86 -1.99
C GLY A 246 -7.18 21.23 -1.64
N LEU A 247 -5.89 21.43 -1.87
CA LEU A 247 -5.27 22.72 -2.24
C LEU A 247 -5.20 23.88 -1.20
N PHE A 248 -5.77 23.79 0.00
CA PHE A 248 -5.71 24.90 0.98
C PHE A 248 -4.73 24.65 2.15
N LYS A 249 -4.05 25.70 2.63
CA LYS A 249 -3.09 25.64 3.76
C LYS A 249 -3.70 25.07 5.05
N GLU A 250 -4.99 25.28 5.25
CA GLU A 250 -5.76 24.88 6.45
C GLU A 250 -5.84 23.35 6.60
N ASP A 251 -5.97 22.67 5.46
CA ASP A 251 -6.10 21.23 5.30
C ASP A 251 -4.78 20.49 5.61
N LEU A 252 -3.63 21.10 5.30
CA LEU A 252 -2.31 20.54 5.58
C LEU A 252 -2.02 20.40 7.08
N ASN A 253 -2.53 21.31 7.91
CA ASN A 253 -2.33 21.25 9.36
C ASN A 253 -3.11 20.08 9.98
N VAL A 254 -4.35 19.84 9.52
CA VAL A 254 -5.16 18.70 9.93
C VAL A 254 -4.50 17.39 9.49
N PHE A 255 -4.07 17.29 8.23
CA PHE A 255 -3.32 16.16 7.71
C PHE A 255 -2.08 15.86 8.58
N LYS A 256 -1.24 16.87 8.85
CA LYS A 256 -0.06 16.74 9.71
C LYS A 256 -0.42 16.25 11.10
N LYS A 257 -1.46 16.80 11.72
CA LYS A 257 -1.90 16.44 13.08
C LYS A 257 -2.35 14.98 13.15
N ILE A 258 -3.17 14.53 12.20
CA ILE A 258 -3.66 13.15 12.12
C ILE A 258 -2.48 12.20 11.91
N HIS A 259 -1.67 12.44 10.88
CA HIS A 259 -0.59 11.52 10.54
C HIS A 259 0.51 11.47 11.61
N LYS A 260 0.82 12.57 12.31
CA LYS A 260 1.71 12.55 13.48
C LYS A 260 1.20 11.66 14.61
N ARG A 261 -0.12 11.67 14.86
CA ARG A 261 -0.74 10.76 15.85
C ARG A 261 -0.66 9.31 15.41
N LEU A 262 -0.84 9.02 14.12
CA LEU A 262 -0.69 7.66 13.58
C LEU A 262 0.76 7.16 13.69
N ILE A 263 1.74 8.01 13.37
CA ILE A 263 3.16 7.68 13.57
C ILE A 263 3.44 7.39 15.05
N ALA A 264 2.99 8.25 15.96
CA ALA A 264 3.16 8.05 17.39
C ALA A 264 2.49 6.75 17.88
N PHE A 265 1.30 6.45 17.38
CA PHE A 265 0.60 5.19 17.67
C PHE A 265 1.43 3.97 17.26
N VAL A 266 1.98 3.96 16.04
CA VAL A 266 2.82 2.85 15.55
C VAL A 266 4.13 2.75 16.36
N ARG A 267 4.73 3.88 16.78
CA ARG A 267 5.97 3.90 17.55
C ARG A 267 5.85 3.48 19.01
N ASN A 268 4.64 3.48 19.57
CA ASN A 268 4.40 3.11 20.97
C ASN A 268 4.33 1.59 21.19
N PHE A 269 4.65 0.77 20.18
CA PHE A 269 4.73 -0.69 20.20
C PHE A 269 6.09 -1.15 19.65
#